data_AF-A0A3P7JT70-F1
#
_entry.id   AF-A0A3P7JT70-F1
#
_cell.length_a   1.000
_cell.length_b   1.000
_cell.length_c   1.000
_cell.angle_alpha   90.00
_cell.angle_beta   90.00
_cell.angle_gamma   90.00
#
_symmetry.space_group_name_H-M   'P 1'
#
loop_
_entity.id
_entity.type
_entity.pdbx_description
1 polymer ?
#
loop_
_entity_poly.entity_id
_entity_poly.type
_entity_poly.pdbx_seq_one_letter_code
_entity_poly.pdbx_strand_id
1 'polypeptide(L)'
;QVPFILSSANDITPTLEAVLNCVRIIYQDMVETGSLLRAALPDLIRLMLDFTTFAIHPPVTEYEPNNAENKGVQNMVLFAELSLRTVVEFYASTAHFQEIVESVVFVDIVKCFAQPMELKYQCPSQSTWKAAASAFVTVLRLGFPIARQQSRYFHSVWPLIADTIDHFLFNNSRPSCPLNADERKKHEFIDCQLIELIKTEKKSSLQMLPYASVLPADFIEKIIDILNRGSISTVDSSDVFDTYAQRAELSKVCFEALLSMSQNEEQPDIVRSTASAHFLNESVIDDVKGESGNEKRRQCTPSSSLGTSAISSLLARCKEVMLSFARDQLNAGQLRLSQERIVEMMSVLHAVTTLINGLVRHVDNFNLEFYRELVNLYPILVDCVASTKADPQVEHALITALKSYQILLLLNVHKLDKEWHQLANS
;
A
#
# COMPACT_ATOMS: atom_id res chain seq x y z
N GLN A 1 36.63 -20.62 -39.14
CA GLN A 1 35.18 -20.37 -39.02
C GLN A 1 34.85 -20.43 -37.54
N VAL A 2 34.53 -19.28 -36.94
CA VAL A 2 34.08 -19.21 -35.54
C VAL A 2 32.63 -19.72 -35.49
N PRO A 3 32.23 -20.56 -34.51
CA PRO A 3 30.88 -21.08 -34.48
C PRO A 3 29.91 -19.94 -34.19
N PHE A 4 28.90 -19.78 -35.04
CA PHE A 4 27.76 -18.91 -34.78
C PHE A 4 27.00 -19.50 -33.59
N ILE A 5 27.15 -18.89 -32.41
CA ILE A 5 26.34 -19.22 -31.25
C ILE A 5 24.92 -18.75 -31.60
N LEU A 6 23.98 -19.68 -31.76
CA LEU A 6 22.57 -19.33 -31.78
C LEU A 6 22.24 -18.74 -30.41
N SER A 7 22.07 -17.41 -30.32
CA SER A 7 21.43 -16.78 -29.15
C SER A 7 20.14 -17.52 -28.85
N SER A 8 19.93 -17.87 -27.58
CA SER A 8 18.66 -18.46 -27.18
C SER A 8 17.54 -17.45 -27.47
N ALA A 9 16.32 -17.92 -27.69
CA ALA A 9 15.18 -17.05 -27.99
C ALA A 9 14.85 -16.02 -26.89
N ASN A 10 15.52 -16.12 -25.72
CA ASN A 10 15.34 -15.25 -24.56
C ASN A 10 16.56 -14.36 -24.26
N ASP A 11 17.61 -14.38 -25.07
CA ASP A 11 18.81 -13.59 -24.83
C ASP A 11 18.78 -12.27 -25.60
N ILE A 12 19.18 -11.18 -24.93
CA ILE A 12 19.42 -9.90 -25.59
C ILE A 12 20.60 -10.01 -26.58
N THR A 13 20.65 -9.10 -27.55
CA THR A 13 21.77 -9.08 -28.49
C THR A 13 23.09 -8.74 -27.79
N PRO A 14 24.25 -9.24 -28.28
CA PRO A 14 25.55 -8.93 -27.69
C PRO A 14 25.85 -7.43 -27.59
N THR A 15 25.29 -6.62 -28.51
CA THR A 15 25.42 -5.16 -28.47
C THR A 15 24.67 -4.56 -27.28
N LEU A 16 23.43 -4.99 -27.03
CA LEU A 16 22.64 -4.53 -25.88
C LEU A 16 23.27 -4.99 -24.56
N GLU A 17 23.84 -6.20 -24.53
CA GLU A 17 24.58 -6.71 -23.39
C GLU A 17 25.84 -5.87 -23.11
N ALA A 18 26.60 -5.53 -24.16
CA ALA A 18 27.77 -4.66 -24.04
C ALA A 18 27.39 -3.27 -23.48
N VAL A 19 26.27 -2.69 -23.91
CA VAL A 19 25.75 -1.42 -23.36
C VAL A 19 25.49 -1.51 -21.86
N LEU A 20 24.79 -2.56 -21.39
CA LEU A 20 24.55 -2.77 -19.96
C LEU A 20 25.86 -2.96 -19.18
N ASN A 21 26.81 -3.70 -19.74
CA ASN A 21 28.12 -3.91 -19.12
C ASN A 21 28.91 -2.61 -19.00
N CYS A 22 28.91 -1.75 -20.03
CA CYS A 22 29.52 -0.43 -19.95
C CYS A 22 28.92 0.42 -18.82
N VAL A 23 27.58 0.44 -18.71
CA VAL A 23 26.91 1.16 -17.62
C VAL A 23 27.28 0.58 -16.25
N ARG A 24 27.35 -0.75 -16.10
CA ARG A 24 27.77 -1.40 -14.85
C ARG A 24 29.21 -1.07 -14.46
N ILE A 25 30.13 -0.99 -15.42
CA ILE A 25 31.53 -0.60 -15.16
C ILE A 25 31.60 0.86 -14.68
N ILE A 26 30.88 1.77 -15.35
CA ILE A 26 30.81 3.19 -14.94
C ILE A 26 30.21 3.32 -13.54
N TYR A 27 29.13 2.57 -13.26
CA TYR A 27 28.49 2.53 -11.95
C TYR A 27 29.46 2.08 -10.84
N GLN A 28 30.26 1.03 -11.09
CA GLN A 28 31.24 0.55 -10.11
C GLN A 28 32.24 1.64 -9.73
N ASP A 29 32.80 2.34 -10.72
CA ASP A 29 33.73 3.46 -10.50
C ASP A 29 33.08 4.64 -9.75
N MET A 30 31.79 4.92 -9.99
CA MET A 30 31.05 5.98 -9.29
C MET A 30 30.79 5.66 -7.81
N VAL A 31 30.64 4.39 -7.45
CA VAL A 31 30.35 3.97 -6.07
C VAL A 31 31.61 3.89 -5.21
N GLU A 32 32.80 3.72 -5.80
CA GLU A 32 34.08 3.65 -5.08
C GLU A 32 34.34 4.87 -4.19
N THR A 33 34.78 4.62 -2.94
CA THR A 33 35.03 5.67 -1.93
C THR A 33 35.94 6.77 -2.48
N GLY A 34 35.46 8.03 -2.41
CA GLY A 34 36.23 9.17 -2.92
C GLY A 34 36.18 9.41 -4.44
N SER A 35 35.38 8.63 -5.19
CA SER A 35 35.17 8.85 -6.62
C SER A 35 34.69 10.28 -6.92
N LEU A 36 35.36 10.94 -7.87
CA LEU A 36 34.98 12.25 -8.38
C LEU A 36 33.71 12.19 -9.24
N LEU A 37 33.33 10.99 -9.71
CA LEU A 37 32.15 10.78 -10.54
C LEU A 37 30.88 10.54 -9.73
N ARG A 38 30.96 10.43 -8.39
CA ARG A 38 29.78 10.15 -7.54
C ARG A 38 28.64 11.16 -7.74
N ALA A 39 28.96 12.42 -8.04
CA ALA A 39 27.96 13.47 -8.31
C ALA A 39 27.12 13.19 -9.57
N ALA A 40 27.62 12.41 -10.54
CA ALA A 40 26.91 12.04 -11.76
C ALA A 40 26.13 10.72 -11.64
N LEU A 41 26.19 10.07 -10.47
CA LEU A 41 25.43 8.84 -10.20
C LEU A 41 23.91 8.99 -10.41
N PRO A 42 23.26 10.11 -10.01
CA PRO A 42 21.87 10.36 -10.35
C PRO A 42 21.57 10.26 -11.85
N ASP A 43 22.45 10.82 -12.68
CA ASP A 43 22.27 10.88 -14.13
C ASP A 43 22.45 9.50 -14.77
N LEU A 44 23.35 8.67 -14.23
CA LEU A 44 23.50 7.28 -14.67
C LEU A 44 22.23 6.46 -14.37
N ILE A 45 21.60 6.67 -13.20
CA ILE A 45 20.33 6.01 -12.88
C ILE A 45 19.23 6.51 -13.83
N ARG A 46 19.17 7.80 -14.15
CA ARG A 46 18.19 8.34 -15.13
C ARG A 46 18.38 7.79 -16.53
N LEU A 47 19.62 7.67 -17.00
CA LEU A 47 19.92 6.99 -18.26
C LEU A 47 19.38 5.55 -18.26
N MET A 48 19.56 4.83 -17.16
CA MET A 48 19.03 3.48 -17.02
C MET A 48 17.50 3.46 -16.99
N LEU A 49 16.85 4.48 -16.40
CA LEU A 49 15.40 4.65 -16.47
C LEU A 49 14.92 4.85 -17.92
N ASP A 50 15.64 5.65 -18.74
CA ASP A 50 15.31 5.83 -20.16
C ASP A 50 15.30 4.49 -20.89
N PHE A 51 16.27 3.61 -20.63
CA PHE A 51 16.27 2.26 -21.20
C PHE A 51 15.07 1.41 -20.78
N THR A 52 14.53 1.60 -19.58
CA THR A 52 13.30 0.89 -19.15
C THR A 52 12.06 1.33 -19.94
N THR A 53 12.04 2.57 -20.45
CA THR A 53 10.89 3.09 -21.21
C THR A 53 10.69 2.35 -22.54
N PHE A 54 11.73 1.70 -23.08
CA PHE A 54 11.62 0.89 -24.29
C PHE A 54 10.70 -0.32 -24.14
N ALA A 55 10.35 -0.72 -22.90
CA ALA A 55 9.39 -1.79 -22.66
C ALA A 55 7.95 -1.40 -23.05
N ILE A 56 7.63 -0.10 -23.00
CA ILE A 56 6.30 0.46 -23.28
C ILE A 56 6.29 1.31 -24.56
N HIS A 57 7.42 1.93 -24.90
CA HIS A 57 7.63 2.75 -26.09
C HIS A 57 8.83 2.21 -26.87
N PRO A 58 8.73 1.04 -27.54
CA PRO A 58 9.81 0.55 -28.36
C PRO A 58 10.08 1.55 -29.50
N PRO A 59 11.35 1.82 -29.84
CA PRO A 59 11.68 2.73 -30.92
C PRO A 59 11.05 2.24 -32.23
N VAL A 60 10.20 3.06 -32.83
CA VAL A 60 9.54 2.74 -34.11
C VAL A 60 10.59 2.85 -35.21
N THR A 61 10.91 1.73 -35.84
CA THR A 61 11.73 1.74 -37.07
C THR A 61 10.82 2.06 -38.25
N GLU A 62 11.03 3.21 -38.91
CA GLU A 62 10.22 3.70 -40.05
C GLU A 62 10.28 2.81 -41.32
N TYR A 63 10.94 1.63 -41.28
CA TYR A 63 11.16 0.78 -42.46
C TYR A 63 10.64 -0.66 -42.29
N GLU A 64 9.52 -0.89 -42.98
CA GLU A 64 8.98 -2.12 -43.61
C GLU A 64 8.49 -3.34 -42.79
N PRO A 65 7.39 -4.01 -43.27
CA PRO A 65 6.67 -5.06 -42.57
C PRO A 65 7.24 -6.44 -42.92
N ASN A 66 7.94 -7.10 -42.00
CA ASN A 66 8.22 -8.54 -42.09
C ASN A 66 8.57 -9.11 -40.71
N ASN A 67 8.30 -10.41 -40.50
CA ASN A 67 8.39 -11.22 -39.27
C ASN A 67 9.65 -11.06 -38.36
N ALA A 68 10.66 -10.28 -38.75
CA ALA A 68 11.72 -9.78 -37.89
C ALA A 68 11.24 -8.73 -36.86
N GLU A 69 10.08 -8.10 -37.09
CA GLU A 69 9.39 -7.14 -36.19
C GLU A 69 9.26 -7.67 -34.75
N ASN A 70 8.87 -8.95 -34.59
CA ASN A 70 8.68 -9.52 -33.25
C ASN A 70 10.01 -9.72 -32.51
N LYS A 71 11.12 -10.03 -33.19
CA LYS A 71 12.42 -10.22 -32.53
C LYS A 71 13.05 -8.90 -32.09
N GLY A 72 12.96 -7.85 -32.92
CA GLY A 72 13.47 -6.52 -32.58
C GLY A 72 12.74 -5.94 -31.35
N VAL A 73 11.41 -5.99 -31.36
CA VAL A 73 10.58 -5.54 -30.24
C VAL A 73 10.78 -6.40 -28.99
N GLN A 74 10.84 -7.73 -29.12
CA GLN A 74 11.10 -8.63 -27.98
C GLN A 74 12.48 -8.38 -27.35
N ASN A 75 13.52 -8.17 -28.15
CA ASN A 75 14.87 -7.87 -27.64
C ASN A 75 14.90 -6.54 -26.89
N MET A 76 14.18 -5.52 -27.37
CA MET A 76 14.07 -4.23 -26.67
C MET A 76 13.29 -4.35 -25.36
N VAL A 77 12.21 -5.13 -25.33
CA VAL A 77 11.47 -5.41 -24.09
C VAL A 77 12.35 -6.14 -23.07
N LEU A 78 13.08 -7.18 -23.48
CA LEU A 78 13.99 -7.91 -22.59
C LEU A 78 15.11 -7.01 -22.04
N PHE A 79 15.70 -6.17 -22.90
CA PHE A 79 16.70 -5.18 -22.51
C PHE A 79 16.14 -4.15 -21.53
N ALA A 80 14.93 -3.65 -21.77
CA ALA A 80 14.26 -2.71 -20.90
C ALA A 80 13.94 -3.33 -19.52
N GLU A 81 13.50 -4.59 -19.48
CA GLU A 81 13.24 -5.31 -18.24
C GLU A 81 14.53 -5.64 -17.47
N LEU A 82 15.63 -5.93 -18.16
CA LEU A 82 16.97 -6.07 -17.57
C LEU A 82 17.47 -4.74 -17.00
N SER A 83 17.23 -3.64 -17.72
CA SER A 83 17.55 -2.29 -17.28
C SER A 83 16.75 -1.92 -16.03
N LEU A 84 15.46 -2.26 -16.01
CA LEU A 84 14.57 -2.05 -14.87
C LEU A 84 15.07 -2.77 -13.62
N ARG A 85 15.48 -4.04 -13.75
CA ARG A 85 16.10 -4.80 -12.64
C ARG A 85 17.42 -4.17 -12.19
N THR A 86 18.23 -3.71 -13.13
CA THR A 86 19.52 -3.05 -12.83
C THR A 86 19.34 -1.72 -12.11
N VAL A 87 18.31 -0.92 -12.44
CA VAL A 87 17.96 0.31 -11.69
C VAL A 87 17.66 -0.01 -10.22
N VAL A 88 16.91 -1.07 -9.95
CA VAL A 88 16.62 -1.50 -8.57
C VAL A 88 17.91 -1.88 -7.84
N GLU A 89 18.82 -2.61 -8.48
CA GLU A 89 20.13 -2.97 -7.91
C GLU A 89 20.98 -1.73 -7.57
N PHE A 90 21.05 -0.78 -8.52
CA PHE A 90 21.81 0.46 -8.34
C PHE A 90 21.23 1.30 -7.20
N TYR A 91 19.91 1.50 -7.20
CA TYR A 91 19.23 2.28 -6.16
C TYR A 91 19.35 1.60 -4.79
N ALA A 92 19.18 0.28 -4.69
CA ALA A 92 19.33 -0.44 -3.41
C ALA A 92 20.70 -0.23 -2.75
N SER A 93 21.75 -0.12 -3.56
CA SER A 93 23.12 0.06 -3.07
C SER A 93 23.45 1.52 -2.74
N THR A 94 22.71 2.49 -3.30
CA THR A 94 23.10 3.92 -3.29
C THR A 94 22.02 4.86 -2.75
N ALA A 95 20.84 4.36 -2.38
CA ALA A 95 19.70 5.18 -1.93
C ALA A 95 20.04 6.14 -0.78
N HIS A 96 21.00 5.77 0.08
CA HIS A 96 21.43 6.54 1.24
C HIS A 96 22.49 7.61 0.92
N PHE A 97 23.03 7.65 -0.30
CA PHE A 97 23.99 8.67 -0.72
C PHE A 97 23.31 10.04 -0.82
N GLN A 98 23.98 11.09 -0.35
CA GLN A 98 23.42 12.43 -0.31
C GLN A 98 23.07 12.95 -1.70
N GLU A 99 23.90 12.66 -2.70
CA GLU A 99 23.73 13.05 -4.10
C GLU A 99 22.45 12.44 -4.71
N ILE A 100 22.11 11.20 -4.32
CA ILE A 100 20.87 10.53 -4.74
C ILE A 100 19.64 11.15 -4.07
N VAL A 101 19.74 11.48 -2.78
CA VAL A 101 18.65 12.07 -2.01
C VAL A 101 18.32 13.48 -2.50
N GLU A 102 19.34 14.33 -2.69
CA GLU A 102 19.20 15.73 -3.11
C GLU A 102 18.69 15.87 -4.54
N SER A 103 19.09 14.95 -5.43
CA SER A 103 18.64 14.92 -6.82
C SER A 103 17.23 14.34 -6.99
N VAL A 104 16.61 13.83 -5.91
CA VAL A 104 15.23 13.32 -5.88
C VAL A 104 14.98 12.18 -6.90
N VAL A 105 16.02 11.41 -7.26
CA VAL A 105 15.95 10.30 -8.24
C VAL A 105 14.90 9.25 -7.86
N PHE A 106 14.63 9.07 -6.58
CA PHE A 106 13.55 8.20 -6.11
C PHE A 106 12.20 8.55 -6.74
N VAL A 107 11.87 9.85 -6.90
CA VAL A 107 10.63 10.28 -7.57
C VAL A 107 10.64 9.87 -9.04
N ASP A 108 11.77 10.02 -9.72
CA ASP A 108 11.92 9.65 -11.13
C ASP A 108 11.72 8.13 -11.32
N ILE A 109 12.30 7.31 -10.44
CA ILE A 109 12.12 5.85 -10.46
C ILE A 109 10.64 5.48 -10.26
N VAL A 110 9.98 6.07 -9.25
CA VAL A 110 8.55 5.80 -8.96
C VAL A 110 7.68 6.18 -10.15
N LYS A 111 7.90 7.35 -10.77
CA LYS A 111 7.18 7.77 -11.99
C LYS A 111 7.39 6.80 -13.14
N CYS A 112 8.63 6.38 -13.37
CA CYS A 112 8.98 5.49 -14.48
C CYS A 112 8.32 4.12 -14.33
N PHE A 113 8.27 3.58 -13.11
CA PHE A 113 7.64 2.27 -12.85
C PHE A 113 6.11 2.34 -12.82
N ALA A 114 5.54 3.50 -12.50
CA ALA A 114 4.09 3.71 -12.54
C ALA A 114 3.51 3.53 -13.95
N GLN A 115 4.23 3.93 -15.00
CA GLN A 115 3.75 3.85 -16.39
C GLN A 115 3.36 2.43 -16.84
N PRO A 116 4.25 1.40 -16.80
CA PRO A 116 3.86 0.03 -17.14
C PRO A 116 2.83 -0.56 -16.16
N MET A 117 2.82 -0.13 -14.90
CA MET A 117 1.79 -0.54 -13.93
C MET A 117 0.40 -0.02 -14.32
N GLU A 118 0.30 1.24 -14.74
CA GLU A 118 -0.95 1.86 -15.20
C GLU A 118 -1.46 1.24 -16.50
N LEU A 119 -0.57 0.81 -17.39
CA LEU A 119 -0.98 0.06 -18.59
C LEU A 119 -1.49 -1.35 -18.26
N LYS A 120 -0.91 -2.01 -17.26
CA LYS A 120 -1.21 -3.39 -16.83
C LYS A 120 -1.39 -4.32 -18.04
N TYR A 121 -2.62 -4.68 -18.40
CA TYR A 121 -2.90 -5.59 -19.51
C TYR A 121 -2.62 -5.02 -20.90
N GLN A 122 -2.50 -3.69 -21.04
CA GLN A 122 -2.16 -3.01 -22.29
C GLN A 122 -0.65 -2.93 -22.56
N CYS A 123 0.20 -3.38 -21.62
CA CYS A 123 1.64 -3.45 -21.88
C CYS A 123 1.96 -4.34 -23.10
N PRO A 124 2.95 -3.96 -23.94
CA PRO A 124 3.41 -4.79 -25.07
C PRO A 124 3.79 -6.21 -24.65
N SER A 125 4.36 -6.36 -23.45
CA SER A 125 4.57 -7.66 -22.81
C SER A 125 3.95 -7.71 -21.42
N GLN A 126 3.32 -8.84 -21.08
CA GLN A 126 2.74 -9.09 -19.77
C GLN A 126 3.80 -9.30 -18.67
N SER A 127 5.05 -9.61 -19.03
CA SER A 127 6.15 -9.65 -18.06
C SER A 127 6.52 -8.26 -17.54
N THR A 128 6.30 -7.22 -18.34
CA THR A 128 6.78 -5.86 -18.06
C THR A 128 6.07 -5.24 -16.86
N TRP A 129 4.73 -5.22 -16.86
CA TRP A 129 3.98 -4.65 -15.72
C TRP A 129 4.20 -5.45 -14.44
N LYS A 130 4.42 -6.77 -14.53
CA LYS A 130 4.72 -7.65 -13.39
C LYS A 130 6.10 -7.34 -12.81
N ALA A 131 7.10 -7.18 -13.68
CA ALA A 131 8.45 -6.77 -13.30
C ALA A 131 8.44 -5.38 -12.66
N ALA A 132 7.71 -4.43 -13.26
CA ALA A 132 7.55 -3.09 -12.73
C ALA A 132 6.86 -3.07 -11.35
N ALA A 133 5.77 -3.83 -11.15
CA ALA A 133 5.11 -3.92 -9.85
C ALA A 133 6.04 -4.47 -8.75
N SER A 134 6.81 -5.52 -9.05
CA SER A 134 7.80 -6.08 -8.11
C SER A 134 8.94 -5.09 -7.79
N ALA A 135 9.45 -4.41 -8.82
CA ALA A 135 10.48 -3.39 -8.69
C ALA A 135 9.98 -2.17 -7.91
N PHE A 136 8.75 -1.73 -8.16
CA PHE A 136 8.07 -0.66 -7.44
C PHE A 136 7.98 -0.96 -5.95
N VAL A 137 7.48 -2.14 -5.56
CA VAL A 137 7.44 -2.58 -4.15
C VAL A 137 8.83 -2.53 -3.51
N THR A 138 9.85 -3.02 -4.22
CA THR A 138 11.23 -3.04 -3.71
C THR A 138 11.80 -1.63 -3.51
N VAL A 139 11.65 -0.77 -4.51
CA VAL A 139 12.12 0.62 -4.47
C VAL A 139 11.39 1.42 -3.39
N LEU A 140 10.08 1.22 -3.22
CA LEU A 140 9.33 1.87 -2.16
C LEU A 140 9.82 1.43 -0.77
N ARG A 141 10.11 0.14 -0.54
CA ARG A 141 10.66 -0.33 0.75
C ARG A 141 11.97 0.36 1.12
N LEU A 142 12.78 0.72 0.13
CA LEU A 142 14.07 1.40 0.31
C LEU A 142 13.91 2.92 0.45
N GLY A 143 13.09 3.53 -0.40
CA GLY A 143 12.94 4.98 -0.49
C GLY A 143 11.96 5.59 0.51
N PHE A 144 10.93 4.86 0.98
CA PHE A 144 9.96 5.38 1.97
C PHE A 144 10.62 5.91 3.25
N PRO A 145 11.52 5.16 3.92
CA PRO A 145 12.18 5.64 5.14
C PRO A 145 12.94 6.96 4.91
N ILE A 146 13.58 7.10 3.75
CA ILE A 146 14.36 8.27 3.35
C ILE A 146 13.44 9.45 3.04
N ALA A 147 12.41 9.22 2.21
CA ALA A 147 11.43 10.22 1.80
C ALA A 147 10.72 10.85 3.01
N ARG A 148 10.44 10.04 4.03
CA ARG A 148 9.85 10.49 5.29
C ARG A 148 10.80 11.35 6.12
N GLN A 149 12.07 10.95 6.25
CA GLN A 149 13.07 11.75 6.97
C GLN A 149 13.33 13.09 6.27
N GLN A 150 13.22 13.12 4.94
CA GLN A 150 13.52 14.25 4.08
C GLN A 150 12.26 14.84 3.43
N SER A 151 11.18 15.03 4.21
CA SER A 151 9.85 15.45 3.73
C SER A 151 9.87 16.69 2.82
N ARG A 152 10.85 17.60 2.98
CA ARG A 152 11.02 18.79 2.13
C ARG A 152 11.25 18.46 0.65
N TYR A 153 12.01 17.41 0.35
CA TYR A 153 12.35 17.02 -1.02
C TYR A 153 11.28 16.12 -1.65
N PHE A 154 10.57 15.34 -0.83
CA PHE A 154 9.73 14.25 -1.31
C PHE A 154 8.22 14.48 -1.18
N HIS A 155 7.76 15.71 -0.89
CA HIS A 155 6.32 15.98 -0.77
C HIS A 155 5.51 15.54 -1.99
N SER A 156 6.06 15.68 -3.20
CA SER A 156 5.37 15.29 -4.45
C SER A 156 5.28 13.79 -4.70
N VAL A 157 6.05 12.96 -3.97
CA VAL A 157 6.06 11.50 -4.21
C VAL A 157 4.85 10.81 -3.62
N TRP A 158 4.29 11.34 -2.53
CA TRP A 158 3.17 10.74 -1.83
C TRP A 158 1.90 10.61 -2.69
N PRO A 159 1.37 11.69 -3.31
CA PRO A 159 0.21 11.56 -4.19
C PRO A 159 0.50 10.62 -5.36
N LEU A 160 1.70 10.69 -5.96
CA LEU A 160 2.11 9.80 -7.04
C LEU A 160 2.04 8.32 -6.64
N ILE A 161 2.50 7.96 -5.44
CA ILE A 161 2.44 6.58 -4.94
C ILE A 161 0.99 6.13 -4.77
N ALA A 162 0.16 6.95 -4.12
CA ALA A 162 -1.24 6.62 -3.90
C ALA A 162 -1.99 6.47 -5.23
N ASP A 163 -1.77 7.39 -6.17
CA ASP A 163 -2.32 7.33 -7.53
C ASP A 163 -1.87 6.06 -8.25
N THR A 164 -0.58 5.72 -8.19
CA THR A 164 -0.06 4.51 -8.85
C THR A 164 -0.73 3.24 -8.31
N ILE A 165 -0.91 3.15 -6.99
CA ILE A 165 -1.57 2.01 -6.35
C ILE A 165 -3.05 1.94 -6.74
N ASP A 166 -3.77 3.06 -6.69
CA ASP A 166 -5.18 3.16 -7.09
C ASP A 166 -5.39 2.71 -8.55
N HIS A 167 -4.65 3.31 -9.50
CA HIS A 167 -4.76 2.99 -10.92
C HIS A 167 -4.33 1.55 -11.24
N PHE A 168 -3.40 0.96 -10.48
CA PHE A 168 -2.98 -0.42 -10.68
C PHE A 168 -4.02 -1.43 -10.16
N LEU A 169 -4.55 -1.19 -8.95
CA LEU A 169 -5.51 -2.09 -8.31
C LEU A 169 -6.88 -2.02 -8.98
N PHE A 170 -7.32 -0.84 -9.39
CA PHE A 170 -8.64 -0.64 -9.99
C PHE A 170 -8.56 -0.31 -11.48
N ASN A 171 -7.57 -0.88 -12.13
CA ASN A 171 -7.34 -0.72 -13.55
C ASN A 171 -8.51 -1.22 -14.40
N ASN A 172 -8.87 -0.47 -15.44
CA ASN A 172 -9.96 -0.82 -16.36
C ASN A 172 -9.47 -1.59 -17.61
N SER A 173 -8.16 -1.78 -17.77
CA SER A 173 -7.61 -2.59 -18.86
C SER A 173 -8.10 -4.04 -18.77
N ARG A 174 -8.30 -4.66 -19.93
CA ARG A 174 -8.74 -6.06 -20.02
C ARG A 174 -7.64 -6.88 -20.71
N PRO A 175 -7.38 -8.12 -20.25
CA PRO A 175 -6.41 -8.99 -20.90
C PRO A 175 -6.91 -9.36 -22.31
N SER A 176 -5.99 -9.40 -23.28
CA SER A 176 -6.31 -9.74 -24.68
C SER A 176 -6.89 -11.15 -24.83
N CYS A 177 -6.55 -12.04 -23.90
CA CYS A 177 -7.10 -13.39 -23.80
C CYS A 177 -7.67 -13.62 -22.39
N PRO A 178 -8.77 -14.39 -22.26
CA PRO A 178 -9.26 -14.90 -20.99
C PRO A 178 -8.16 -15.50 -20.11
N LEU A 179 -7.99 -14.98 -18.90
CA LEU A 179 -7.06 -15.54 -17.92
C LEU A 179 -7.61 -16.82 -17.31
N ASN A 180 -6.77 -17.85 -17.21
CA ASN A 180 -7.14 -19.05 -16.46
C ASN A 180 -7.16 -18.77 -14.94
N ALA A 181 -7.66 -19.74 -14.15
CA ALA A 181 -7.78 -19.58 -12.70
C ALA A 181 -6.42 -19.33 -12.00
N ASP A 182 -5.35 -19.97 -12.46
CA ASP A 182 -4.03 -19.85 -11.86
C ASP A 182 -3.38 -18.50 -12.19
N GLU A 183 -3.58 -17.99 -13.42
CA GLU A 183 -3.13 -16.65 -13.82
C GLU A 183 -3.86 -15.56 -13.04
N ARG A 184 -5.17 -15.71 -12.84
CA ARG A 184 -5.94 -14.78 -12.00
C ARG A 184 -5.40 -14.74 -10.58
N LYS A 185 -5.16 -15.90 -9.95
CA LYS A 185 -4.54 -15.97 -8.62
C LYS A 185 -3.15 -15.34 -8.58
N LYS A 186 -2.33 -15.54 -9.60
CA LYS A 186 -1.00 -14.90 -9.69
C LYS A 186 -1.10 -13.38 -9.82
N HIS A 187 -2.05 -12.88 -10.58
CA HIS A 187 -2.25 -11.43 -10.73
C HIS A 187 -2.81 -10.83 -9.44
N GLU A 188 -3.78 -11.48 -8.82
CA GLU A 188 -4.32 -11.10 -7.50
C GLU A 188 -3.23 -11.13 -6.42
N PHE A 189 -2.30 -12.09 -6.46
CA PHE A 189 -1.16 -12.13 -5.56
C PHE A 189 -0.24 -10.91 -5.69
N ILE A 190 -0.08 -10.36 -6.91
CA ILE A 190 0.66 -9.11 -7.13
C ILE A 190 -0.13 -7.92 -6.56
N ASP A 191 -1.44 -7.86 -6.79
CA ASP A 191 -2.31 -6.85 -6.17
C ASP A 191 -2.18 -6.88 -4.63
N CYS A 192 -2.19 -8.08 -4.02
CA CYS A 192 -2.02 -8.25 -2.57
C CYS A 192 -0.65 -7.79 -2.07
N GLN A 193 0.42 -7.98 -2.83
CA GLN A 193 1.76 -7.51 -2.43
C GLN A 193 1.86 -5.98 -2.31
N LEU A 194 1.09 -5.23 -3.10
CA LEU A 194 1.00 -3.77 -2.97
C LEU A 194 0.22 -3.36 -1.72
N ILE A 195 -0.84 -4.09 -1.37
CA ILE A 195 -1.56 -3.83 -0.12
C ILE A 195 -0.70 -4.20 1.08
N GLU A 196 0.05 -5.31 1.04
CA GLU A 196 0.99 -5.70 2.09
C GLU A 196 2.15 -4.70 2.24
N LEU A 197 2.47 -3.92 1.20
CA LEU A 197 3.38 -2.79 1.34
C LEU A 197 2.77 -1.68 2.21
N ILE A 198 1.47 -1.38 2.02
CA ILE A 198 0.71 -0.39 2.80
C ILE A 198 0.42 -0.89 4.22
N LYS A 199 0.08 -2.19 4.35
CA LYS A 199 -0.36 -2.82 5.59
C LYS A 199 0.72 -2.68 6.64
N THR A 200 0.31 -2.12 7.77
CA THR A 200 1.23 -1.65 8.79
C THR A 200 1.60 -2.77 9.77
N GLU A 201 2.19 -3.85 9.28
CA GLU A 201 2.79 -4.82 10.18
C GLU A 201 4.11 -4.29 10.73
N LYS A 202 4.20 -4.27 12.07
CA LYS A 202 5.33 -3.86 12.96
C LYS A 202 6.72 -4.41 12.58
N LYS A 203 6.84 -5.26 11.56
CA LYS A 203 8.05 -5.98 11.15
C LYS A 203 8.49 -5.71 9.69
N SER A 204 7.64 -5.13 8.85
CA SER A 204 8.00 -4.76 7.48
C SER A 204 8.33 -3.28 7.42
N SER A 205 9.41 -2.92 6.73
CA SER A 205 10.09 -1.61 6.76
C SER A 205 9.27 -0.39 6.31
N LEU A 206 7.96 -0.52 6.06
CA LEU A 206 7.04 0.61 5.94
C LEU A 206 6.54 1.01 7.33
N GLN A 207 7.37 1.71 8.08
CA GLN A 207 7.04 2.28 9.38
C GLN A 207 5.99 3.42 9.26
N MET A 208 4.80 3.21 8.68
CA MET A 208 3.81 4.28 8.53
C MET A 208 3.26 4.78 9.88
N LEU A 209 3.30 3.98 10.96
CA LEU A 209 2.58 4.31 12.21
C LEU A 209 3.38 4.99 13.33
N PRO A 210 4.68 4.72 13.59
CA PRO A 210 5.43 5.56 14.53
C PRO A 210 5.60 7.01 14.03
N TYR A 211 5.22 7.29 12.78
CA TYR A 211 5.38 8.55 12.08
C TYR A 211 4.16 8.92 11.22
N ALA A 212 2.96 8.44 11.54
CA ALA A 212 1.75 8.82 10.79
C ALA A 212 1.54 10.35 10.81
N SER A 213 2.01 11.01 11.87
CA SER A 213 2.09 12.47 12.00
C SER A 213 3.06 13.16 11.02
N VAL A 214 3.91 12.41 10.33
CA VAL A 214 4.93 12.92 9.38
C VAL A 214 4.47 12.75 7.92
N LEU A 215 3.44 11.93 7.67
CA LEU A 215 2.89 11.74 6.34
C LEU A 215 1.80 12.77 6.02
N PRO A 216 1.63 13.19 4.76
CA PRO A 216 0.55 14.11 4.38
C PRO A 216 -0.83 13.49 4.65
N ALA A 217 -1.76 14.28 5.21
CA ALA A 217 -3.11 13.82 5.51
C ALA A 217 -3.84 13.30 4.25
N ASP A 218 -3.76 14.05 3.15
CA ASP A 218 -4.37 13.71 1.87
C ASP A 218 -3.90 12.35 1.32
N PHE A 219 -2.62 12.02 1.54
CA PHE A 219 -2.07 10.73 1.15
C PHE A 219 -2.75 9.60 1.93
N ILE A 220 -2.92 9.77 3.24
CA ILE A 220 -3.52 8.72 4.06
C ILE A 220 -5.02 8.58 3.80
N GLU A 221 -5.74 9.68 3.62
CA GLU A 221 -7.15 9.65 3.23
C GLU A 221 -7.32 8.85 1.93
N LYS A 222 -6.47 9.09 0.93
CA LYS A 222 -6.49 8.33 -0.31
C LYS A 222 -6.16 6.84 -0.12
N ILE A 223 -5.23 6.50 0.78
CA ILE A 223 -4.95 5.10 1.12
C ILE A 223 -6.17 4.43 1.76
N ILE A 224 -6.89 5.11 2.66
CA ILE A 224 -8.12 4.58 3.27
C ILE A 224 -9.17 4.33 2.19
N ASP A 225 -9.38 5.27 1.26
CA ASP A 225 -10.30 5.11 0.14
C ASP A 225 -9.96 3.88 -0.74
N ILE A 226 -8.68 3.72 -1.09
CA ILE A 226 -8.16 2.56 -1.83
C ILE A 226 -8.47 1.26 -1.09
N LEU A 227 -8.18 1.19 0.22
CA LEU A 227 -8.42 -0.02 1.01
C LEU A 227 -9.92 -0.31 1.16
N ASN A 228 -10.75 0.72 1.33
CA ASN A 228 -12.20 0.56 1.40
C ASN A 228 -12.75 -0.03 0.11
N ARG A 229 -12.41 0.57 -1.03
CA ARG A 229 -12.81 0.10 -2.35
C ARG A 229 -12.29 -1.31 -2.63
N GLY A 230 -11.07 -1.61 -2.19
CA GLY A 230 -10.46 -2.94 -2.32
C GLY A 230 -11.12 -4.00 -1.45
N SER A 231 -11.66 -3.64 -0.29
CA SER A 231 -12.36 -4.54 0.63
C SER A 231 -13.73 -5.02 0.13
N ILE A 232 -14.23 -4.46 -0.98
CA ILE A 232 -15.52 -4.84 -1.58
C ILE A 232 -15.32 -6.08 -2.45
N SER A 233 -15.86 -7.22 -2.01
CA SER A 233 -15.74 -8.50 -2.72
C SER A 233 -16.74 -8.69 -3.88
N THR A 234 -17.74 -7.80 -3.96
CA THR A 234 -18.92 -7.97 -4.80
C THR A 234 -18.87 -7.16 -6.09
N VAL A 235 -18.91 -7.88 -7.21
CA VAL A 235 -19.57 -7.39 -8.42
C VAL A 235 -21.03 -7.84 -8.37
N ASP A 236 -21.93 -6.96 -8.79
CA ASP A 236 -23.38 -7.17 -8.83
C ASP A 236 -23.74 -8.53 -9.45
N SER A 237 -24.70 -9.21 -8.81
CA SER A 237 -25.21 -10.55 -9.14
C SER A 237 -25.90 -10.67 -10.50
N SER A 238 -25.85 -9.64 -11.36
CA SER A 238 -26.45 -9.65 -12.70
C SER A 238 -25.52 -10.21 -13.78
N ASP A 239 -24.20 -10.24 -13.56
CA ASP A 239 -23.24 -10.72 -14.58
C ASP A 239 -22.72 -12.13 -14.26
N VAL A 240 -23.57 -13.12 -14.54
CA VAL A 240 -23.27 -14.57 -14.43
C VAL A 240 -22.05 -15.00 -15.27
N PHE A 241 -21.57 -14.14 -16.18
CA PHE A 241 -20.44 -14.40 -17.08
C PHE A 241 -19.11 -13.75 -16.68
N ASP A 242 -19.07 -12.87 -15.67
CA ASP A 242 -17.84 -12.17 -15.23
C ASP A 242 -17.26 -12.77 -13.94
N THR A 243 -16.92 -14.06 -14.00
CA THR A 243 -16.06 -14.71 -13.00
C THR A 243 -14.68 -14.03 -12.88
N TYR A 244 -14.35 -13.10 -13.78
CA TYR A 244 -13.14 -12.27 -13.78
C TYR A 244 -12.97 -11.39 -12.55
N ALA A 245 -14.03 -11.09 -11.80
CA ALA A 245 -14.02 -9.98 -10.84
C ALA A 245 -13.95 -10.37 -9.36
N GLN A 246 -14.01 -11.66 -9.01
CA GLN A 246 -13.90 -12.08 -7.62
C GLN A 246 -12.42 -12.05 -7.18
N ARG A 247 -12.05 -10.99 -6.46
CA ARG A 247 -10.72 -10.82 -5.84
C ARG A 247 -10.82 -10.98 -4.33
N ALA A 248 -11.16 -12.18 -3.90
CA ALA A 248 -11.47 -12.48 -2.51
C ALA A 248 -10.24 -12.31 -1.58
N GLU A 249 -9.04 -12.64 -2.05
CA GLU A 249 -7.83 -12.45 -1.24
C GLU A 249 -7.47 -10.97 -1.17
N LEU A 250 -7.61 -10.22 -2.27
CA LEU A 250 -7.41 -8.77 -2.24
C LEU A 250 -8.38 -8.10 -1.24
N SER A 251 -9.67 -8.47 -1.30
CA SER A 251 -10.69 -7.95 -0.39
C SER A 251 -10.34 -8.23 1.08
N LYS A 252 -9.92 -9.45 1.37
CA LYS A 252 -9.47 -9.85 2.70
C LYS A 252 -8.25 -9.03 3.17
N VAL A 253 -7.20 -8.92 2.35
CA VAL A 253 -5.98 -8.20 2.73
C VAL A 253 -6.25 -6.69 2.91
N CYS A 254 -7.10 -6.09 2.08
CA CYS A 254 -7.53 -4.70 2.24
C CYS A 254 -8.29 -4.47 3.55
N PHE A 255 -9.21 -5.40 3.86
CA PHE A 255 -9.99 -5.36 5.10
C PHE A 255 -9.10 -5.52 6.35
N GLU A 256 -8.16 -6.45 6.32
CA GLU A 256 -7.16 -6.62 7.39
C GLU A 256 -6.29 -5.37 7.57
N ALA A 257 -5.90 -4.72 6.48
CA ALA A 257 -5.13 -3.47 6.54
C ALA A 257 -5.92 -2.35 7.23
N LEU A 258 -7.19 -2.14 6.87
CA LEU A 258 -8.08 -1.18 7.56
C LEU A 258 -8.20 -1.49 9.05
N LEU A 259 -8.40 -2.76 9.40
CA LEU A 259 -8.48 -3.19 10.78
C LEU A 259 -7.16 -2.93 11.53
N SER A 260 -6.01 -3.17 10.90
CA SER A 260 -4.70 -2.86 11.50
C SER A 260 -4.48 -1.36 11.74
N MET A 261 -4.96 -0.50 10.81
CA MET A 261 -4.88 0.95 10.94
C MET A 261 -5.78 1.46 12.08
N SER A 262 -6.94 0.84 12.29
CA SER A 262 -7.87 1.20 13.35
C SER A 262 -7.38 0.91 14.78
N GLN A 263 -6.43 -0.03 14.94
CA GLN A 263 -5.98 -0.50 16.25
C GLN A 263 -4.77 0.25 16.81
N ASN A 264 -4.06 1.04 15.99
CA ASN A 264 -2.77 1.60 16.37
C ASN A 264 -2.86 3.06 16.84
N GLU A 265 -3.37 3.27 18.06
CA GLU A 265 -3.21 4.52 18.83
C GLU A 265 -2.30 4.33 20.07
N GLU A 266 -1.22 3.55 19.98
CA GLU A 266 -0.24 3.43 21.07
C GLU A 266 0.90 4.47 20.91
N GLN A 267 0.81 5.51 21.76
CA GLN A 267 1.81 6.41 22.37
C GLN A 267 3.22 6.59 21.73
N PRO A 268 3.74 7.84 21.64
CA PRO A 268 5.11 8.08 21.19
C PRO A 268 6.10 7.68 22.29
N ASP A 269 7.00 6.73 22.02
CA ASP A 269 8.15 6.47 22.88
C ASP A 269 9.10 7.66 22.84
N ILE A 270 8.96 8.52 23.85
CA ILE A 270 10.03 9.39 24.32
C ILE A 270 11.07 8.46 24.96
N VAL A 271 12.35 8.68 24.60
CA VAL A 271 13.59 8.14 25.18
C VAL A 271 14.26 6.97 24.43
N ARG A 272 15.21 7.31 23.53
CA ARG A 272 16.65 7.03 23.79
C ARG A 272 17.61 7.89 22.93
N SER A 273 17.54 9.21 23.08
CA SER A 273 18.73 10.04 22.85
C SER A 273 19.66 9.89 24.05
N THR A 274 20.48 8.85 24.05
CA THR A 274 21.75 8.81 24.81
C THR A 274 22.70 7.83 24.11
N ALA A 275 23.39 8.32 23.10
CA ALA A 275 24.69 7.79 22.67
C ALA A 275 25.49 8.94 22.02
N SER A 276 26.11 9.72 22.92
CA SER A 276 27.39 10.42 22.80
C SER A 276 27.87 10.90 21.43
N ALA A 277 27.80 12.21 21.22
CA ALA A 277 28.85 12.96 20.51
C ALA A 277 29.22 14.18 21.35
N HIS A 278 30.18 13.97 22.26
CA HIS A 278 31.01 15.03 22.81
C HIS A 278 32.06 15.43 21.76
N PHE A 279 32.53 16.69 21.81
CA PHE A 279 33.60 17.36 21.02
C PHE A 279 33.09 18.07 19.73
N LEU A 280 33.17 19.40 19.54
CA LEU A 280 33.91 20.50 20.19
C LEU A 280 33.10 21.82 20.16
N ASN A 281 33.35 22.65 21.18
CA ASN A 281 33.08 24.08 21.29
C ASN A 281 33.45 24.88 20.02
N GLU A 282 32.67 25.91 19.67
CA GLU A 282 33.12 27.30 19.83
C GLU A 282 31.95 28.30 19.86
N SER A 283 32.12 29.30 20.71
CA SER A 283 31.20 30.35 21.15
C SER A 283 31.09 31.53 20.19
N VAL A 284 29.89 32.11 20.01
CA VAL A 284 29.69 33.58 19.98
C VAL A 284 28.29 33.91 20.50
N ILE A 285 28.26 34.81 21.49
CA ILE A 285 27.08 35.50 22.03
C ILE A 285 26.76 36.65 21.07
N ASP A 286 25.50 36.82 20.65
CA ASP A 286 24.93 38.17 20.58
C ASP A 286 23.41 38.20 20.66
N ASP A 287 22.97 39.23 21.36
CA ASP A 287 21.62 39.54 21.81
C ASP A 287 20.81 40.31 20.73
N VAL A 288 19.53 40.54 21.04
CA VAL A 288 18.64 41.63 20.53
C VAL A 288 17.43 41.23 19.64
N LYS A 289 16.28 41.26 20.34
CA LYS A 289 14.93 41.80 20.03
C LYS A 289 14.18 41.38 18.76
N GLY A 290 12.95 40.92 19.01
CA GLY A 290 12.02 40.45 18.01
C GLY A 290 11.30 41.52 17.21
N GLU A 291 10.65 41.03 16.17
CA GLU A 291 9.48 41.63 15.55
C GLU A 291 8.64 40.54 14.86
N SER A 292 7.35 40.81 14.85
CA SER A 292 6.24 39.95 14.48
C SER A 292 6.34 39.40 13.05
N GLY A 293 6.33 38.06 12.91
CA GLY A 293 6.17 37.36 11.65
C GLY A 293 5.15 36.23 11.83
N ASN A 294 3.98 36.38 11.21
CA ASN A 294 2.84 35.49 11.30
C ASN A 294 3.14 34.15 10.60
N GLU A 295 3.87 33.26 11.26
CA GLU A 295 4.07 31.88 10.80
C GLU A 295 2.79 31.08 11.05
N LYS A 296 2.12 30.70 9.95
CA LYS A 296 1.07 29.68 9.94
C LYS A 296 1.62 28.43 10.61
N ARG A 297 1.31 28.29 11.90
CA ARG A 297 1.57 27.12 12.73
C ARG A 297 1.06 25.90 11.99
N ARG A 298 2.00 25.11 11.45
CA ARG A 298 1.73 23.82 10.82
C ARG A 298 0.92 22.99 11.81
N GLN A 299 -0.35 22.76 11.48
CA GLN A 299 -1.18 21.81 12.19
C GLN A 299 -0.56 20.43 11.95
N CYS A 300 0.11 19.90 12.97
CA CYS A 300 0.24 18.45 13.09
C CYS A 300 -1.18 17.92 13.25
N THR A 301 -1.70 17.22 12.25
CA THR A 301 -2.90 16.41 12.38
C THR A 301 -2.64 15.41 13.50
N PRO A 302 -3.42 15.43 14.59
CA PRO A 302 -3.26 14.44 15.64
C PRO A 302 -3.56 13.07 15.03
N SER A 303 -2.76 12.06 15.39
CA SER A 303 -2.94 10.65 14.99
C SER A 303 -4.38 10.14 15.17
N SER A 304 -5.17 10.80 16.01
CA SER A 304 -6.59 10.56 16.23
C SER A 304 -7.49 10.81 15.02
N SER A 305 -7.14 11.70 14.08
CA SER A 305 -7.97 11.93 12.87
C SER A 305 -7.84 10.78 11.85
N LEU A 306 -6.71 10.08 11.91
CA LEU A 306 -6.44 8.96 11.03
C LEU A 306 -7.17 7.69 11.48
N GLY A 307 -7.03 7.33 12.76
CA GLY A 307 -7.74 6.20 13.34
C GLY A 307 -9.24 6.31 13.13
N THR A 308 -9.81 7.51 13.34
CA THR A 308 -11.25 7.76 13.16
C THR A 308 -11.75 7.57 11.73
N SER A 309 -11.01 8.03 10.73
CA SER A 309 -11.40 7.87 9.30
C SER A 309 -11.34 6.40 8.86
N ALA A 310 -10.31 5.66 9.29
CA ALA A 310 -10.19 4.23 9.03
C ALA A 310 -11.28 3.42 9.75
N ILE A 311 -11.58 3.77 11.00
CA ILE A 311 -12.64 3.16 11.81
C ILE A 311 -14.02 3.36 11.18
N SER A 312 -14.38 4.60 10.84
CA SER A 312 -15.70 4.89 10.27
C SER A 312 -15.90 4.14 8.96
N SER A 313 -14.87 4.11 8.12
CA SER A 313 -14.89 3.33 6.89
C SER A 313 -15.04 1.83 7.11
N LEU A 314 -14.29 1.26 8.06
CA LEU A 314 -14.36 -0.14 8.44
C LEU A 314 -15.76 -0.52 8.98
N LEU A 315 -16.36 0.34 9.81
CA LEU A 315 -17.69 0.13 10.36
C LEU A 315 -18.79 0.24 9.29
N ALA A 316 -18.69 1.21 8.38
CA ALA A 316 -19.56 1.32 7.21
C ALA A 316 -19.50 0.04 6.37
N ARG A 317 -18.30 -0.50 6.15
CA ARG A 317 -18.11 -1.75 5.42
C ARG A 317 -18.69 -2.97 6.15
N CYS A 318 -18.48 -3.07 7.46
CA CYS A 318 -19.07 -4.13 8.29
C CYS A 318 -20.59 -4.13 8.18
N LYS A 319 -21.20 -2.94 8.28
CA LYS A 319 -22.64 -2.75 8.12
C LYS A 319 -23.14 -3.26 6.77
N GLU A 320 -22.49 -2.85 5.69
CA GLU A 320 -22.87 -3.22 4.32
C GLU A 320 -22.84 -4.73 4.10
N VAL A 321 -21.75 -5.40 4.50
CA VAL A 321 -21.59 -6.86 4.37
C VAL A 321 -22.68 -7.60 5.14
N MET A 322 -22.94 -7.23 6.40
CA MET A 322 -23.96 -7.88 7.23
C MET A 322 -25.36 -7.77 6.60
N LEU A 323 -25.72 -6.57 6.11
CA LEU A 323 -26.99 -6.33 5.45
C LEU A 323 -27.11 -7.10 4.12
N SER A 324 -26.04 -7.12 3.31
CA SER A 324 -26.01 -7.88 2.06
C SER A 324 -26.12 -9.38 2.33
N PHE A 325 -25.38 -9.91 3.30
CA PHE A 325 -25.39 -11.33 3.65
C PHE A 325 -26.79 -11.77 4.11
N ALA A 326 -27.45 -10.98 4.95
CA ALA A 326 -28.82 -11.28 5.40
C ALA A 326 -29.80 -11.30 4.23
N ARG A 327 -29.68 -10.34 3.29
CA ARG A 327 -30.51 -10.29 2.07
C ARG A 327 -30.26 -11.51 1.17
N ASP A 328 -29.00 -11.86 0.94
CA ASP A 328 -28.61 -13.00 0.10
C ASP A 328 -29.12 -14.32 0.70
N GLN A 329 -29.06 -14.48 2.03
CA GLN A 329 -29.60 -15.63 2.73
C GLN A 329 -31.12 -15.75 2.66
N LEU A 330 -31.83 -14.62 2.77
CA LEU A 330 -33.28 -14.59 2.60
C LEU A 330 -33.68 -15.04 1.19
N ASN A 331 -32.96 -14.56 0.17
CA ASN A 331 -33.19 -14.96 -1.22
C ASN A 331 -32.81 -16.42 -1.48
N ALA A 332 -31.79 -16.95 -0.81
CA ALA A 332 -31.34 -18.33 -0.94
C ALA A 332 -32.21 -19.35 -0.18
N GLY A 333 -33.18 -18.90 0.63
CA GLY A 333 -34.11 -19.79 1.33
C GLY A 333 -33.44 -20.71 2.36
N GLN A 334 -32.49 -20.18 3.14
CA GLN A 334 -31.70 -20.91 4.17
C GLN A 334 -30.72 -21.96 3.63
N LEU A 335 -30.43 -21.95 2.32
CA LEU A 335 -29.31 -22.70 1.77
C LEU A 335 -27.98 -22.01 2.11
N ARG A 336 -26.93 -22.80 2.27
CA ARG A 336 -25.58 -22.28 2.51
C ARG A 336 -25.13 -21.43 1.31
N LEU A 337 -24.72 -20.20 1.58
CA LEU A 337 -24.15 -19.30 0.57
C LEU A 337 -22.76 -19.77 0.11
N SER A 338 -22.18 -19.09 -0.89
CA SER A 338 -20.84 -19.39 -1.38
C SER A 338 -19.78 -19.23 -0.29
N GLN A 339 -18.65 -19.93 -0.46
CA GLN A 339 -17.55 -19.86 0.49
C GLN A 339 -16.99 -18.43 0.61
N GLU A 340 -17.01 -17.64 -0.47
CA GLU A 340 -16.58 -16.23 -0.41
C GLU A 340 -17.45 -15.41 0.53
N ARG A 341 -18.78 -15.55 0.44
CA ARG A 341 -19.74 -14.86 1.32
C ARG A 341 -19.55 -15.24 2.78
N ILE A 342 -19.26 -16.51 3.04
CA ILE A 342 -19.00 -17.00 4.39
C ILE A 342 -17.72 -16.36 4.94
N VAL A 343 -16.63 -16.37 4.17
CA VAL A 343 -15.35 -15.77 4.58
C VAL A 343 -15.49 -14.26 4.83
N GLU A 344 -16.20 -13.55 3.96
CA GLU A 344 -16.47 -12.11 4.09
C GLU A 344 -17.24 -11.79 5.38
N MET A 345 -18.34 -12.51 5.64
CA MET A 345 -19.14 -12.35 6.87
C MET A 345 -18.33 -12.70 8.13
N MET A 346 -17.56 -13.78 8.11
CA MET A 346 -16.67 -14.17 9.21
C MET A 346 -15.65 -13.08 9.54
N SER A 347 -15.08 -12.46 8.50
CA SER A 347 -14.08 -11.40 8.65
C SER A 347 -14.68 -10.16 9.31
N VAL A 348 -15.90 -9.79 8.91
CA VAL A 348 -16.67 -8.68 9.50
C VAL A 348 -17.04 -8.94 10.97
N LEU A 349 -17.55 -10.11 11.29
CA LEU A 349 -17.90 -10.47 12.67
C LEU A 349 -16.66 -10.49 13.59
N HIS A 350 -15.52 -10.97 13.08
CA HIS A 350 -14.25 -10.92 13.79
C HIS A 350 -13.77 -9.48 14.00
N ALA A 351 -13.88 -8.60 12.98
CA ALA A 351 -13.49 -7.20 13.10
C ALA A 351 -14.33 -6.46 14.13
N VAL A 352 -15.66 -6.61 14.12
CA VAL A 352 -16.54 -6.00 15.12
C VAL A 352 -16.14 -6.44 16.54
N THR A 353 -15.92 -7.74 16.74
CA THR A 353 -15.43 -8.28 18.02
C THR A 353 -14.11 -7.64 18.44
N THR A 354 -13.17 -7.50 17.50
CA THR A 354 -11.84 -6.94 17.75
C THR A 354 -11.91 -5.46 18.09
N LEU A 355 -12.73 -4.67 17.38
CA LEU A 355 -12.96 -3.26 17.65
C LEU A 355 -13.57 -3.02 19.03
N ILE A 356 -14.57 -3.83 19.42
CA ILE A 356 -15.20 -3.76 20.75
C ILE A 356 -14.20 -4.11 21.86
N ASN A 357 -13.38 -5.14 21.66
CA ASN A 357 -12.32 -5.48 22.61
C ASN A 357 -11.24 -4.38 22.68
N GLY A 358 -10.95 -3.71 21.56
CA GLY A 358 -10.01 -2.59 21.49
C GLY A 358 -10.45 -1.39 22.34
N LEU A 359 -11.75 -1.10 22.41
CA LEU A 359 -12.30 -0.01 23.26
C LEU A 359 -11.94 -0.12 24.74
N VAL A 360 -11.82 -1.34 25.27
CA VAL A 360 -11.43 -1.58 26.68
C VAL A 360 -9.99 -1.15 26.95
N ARG A 361 -9.13 -1.17 25.93
CA ARG A 361 -7.74 -0.77 26.07
C ARG A 361 -7.56 0.75 26.08
N HIS A 362 -8.58 1.50 25.64
CA HIS A 362 -8.55 2.96 25.45
C HIS A 362 -9.63 3.69 26.25
N VAL A 363 -9.94 3.24 27.47
CA VAL A 363 -10.99 3.83 28.33
C VAL A 363 -10.79 5.33 28.57
N ASP A 364 -9.54 5.80 28.57
CA ASP A 364 -9.19 7.19 28.85
C ASP A 364 -9.31 8.12 27.61
N ASN A 365 -9.30 7.59 26.38
CA ASN A 365 -9.47 8.32 25.11
C ASN A 365 -10.77 7.90 24.40
N PHE A 366 -11.90 8.02 25.11
CA PHE A 366 -13.18 7.55 24.63
C PHE A 366 -13.73 8.38 23.47
N ASN A 367 -13.67 7.84 22.24
CA ASN A 367 -14.31 8.45 21.08
C ASN A 367 -15.82 8.12 21.06
N LEU A 368 -16.66 9.12 21.36
CA LEU A 368 -18.12 8.97 21.44
C LEU A 368 -18.77 8.61 20.10
N GLU A 369 -18.21 9.11 18.99
CA GLU A 369 -18.73 8.85 17.64
C GLU A 369 -18.51 7.39 17.26
N PHE A 370 -17.29 6.89 17.48
CA PHE A 370 -16.96 5.47 17.32
C PHE A 370 -17.83 4.55 18.18
N TYR A 371 -18.00 4.90 19.47
CA TYR A 371 -18.87 4.16 20.37
C TYR A 371 -20.32 4.12 19.84
N ARG A 372 -20.86 5.25 19.39
CA ARG A 372 -22.21 5.34 18.83
C ARG A 372 -22.36 4.48 17.58
N GLU A 373 -21.38 4.50 16.68
CA GLU A 373 -21.41 3.67 15.47
C GLU A 373 -21.41 2.17 15.81
N LEU A 374 -20.60 1.73 16.77
CA LEU A 374 -20.62 0.33 17.24
C LEU A 374 -21.96 -0.05 17.87
N VAL A 375 -22.53 0.79 18.74
CA VAL A 375 -23.86 0.54 19.30
C VAL A 375 -24.93 0.43 18.20
N ASN A 376 -24.84 1.26 17.16
CA ASN A 376 -25.75 1.23 16.02
C ASN A 376 -25.62 -0.03 15.14
N LEU A 377 -24.53 -0.79 15.25
CA LEU A 377 -24.39 -2.09 14.57
C LEU A 377 -25.13 -3.22 15.30
N TYR A 378 -25.45 -3.07 16.59
CA TYR A 378 -26.08 -4.12 17.38
C TYR A 378 -27.40 -4.63 16.78
N PRO A 379 -28.37 -3.78 16.38
CA PRO A 379 -29.62 -4.27 15.78
C PRO A 379 -29.38 -5.09 14.52
N ILE A 380 -28.40 -4.70 13.71
CA ILE A 380 -28.06 -5.38 12.45
C ILE A 380 -27.51 -6.78 12.73
N LEU A 381 -26.64 -6.93 13.75
CA LEU A 381 -26.15 -8.24 14.18
C LEU A 381 -27.29 -9.15 14.66
N VAL A 382 -28.26 -8.60 15.40
CA VAL A 382 -29.45 -9.35 15.85
C VAL A 382 -30.28 -9.79 14.65
N ASP A 383 -30.48 -8.93 13.66
CA ASP A 383 -31.20 -9.27 12.43
C ASP A 383 -30.50 -10.38 11.62
N CYS A 384 -29.16 -10.50 11.73
CA CYS A 384 -28.41 -11.58 11.08
C CYS A 384 -28.65 -12.97 11.70
N VAL A 385 -29.19 -13.10 12.92
CA VAL A 385 -29.31 -14.39 13.63
C VAL A 385 -30.08 -15.44 12.82
N ALA A 386 -31.16 -15.04 12.15
CA ALA A 386 -31.92 -15.97 11.31
C ALA A 386 -31.13 -16.42 10.07
N SER A 387 -30.31 -15.52 9.54
CA SER A 387 -29.54 -15.70 8.30
C SER A 387 -28.30 -16.57 8.49
N THR A 388 -27.76 -16.69 9.70
CA THR A 388 -26.53 -17.46 9.95
C THR A 388 -26.75 -18.94 10.24
N LYS A 389 -27.99 -19.40 10.46
CA LYS A 389 -28.31 -20.79 10.84
C LYS A 389 -27.84 -21.84 9.83
N ALA A 390 -27.70 -21.46 8.57
CA ALA A 390 -27.25 -22.34 7.50
C ALA A 390 -25.75 -22.70 7.60
N ASP A 391 -24.96 -21.96 8.38
CA ASP A 391 -23.52 -22.19 8.55
C ASP A 391 -23.09 -22.05 10.04
N PRO A 392 -22.66 -23.14 10.70
CA PRO A 392 -22.35 -23.12 12.13
C PRO A 392 -21.12 -22.26 12.47
N GLN A 393 -20.19 -22.05 11.53
CA GLN A 393 -19.01 -21.19 11.77
C GLN A 393 -19.44 -19.72 11.85
N VAL A 394 -20.29 -19.30 10.92
CA VAL A 394 -20.84 -17.94 10.90
C VAL A 394 -21.72 -17.69 12.12
N GLU A 395 -22.55 -18.67 12.49
CA GLU A 395 -23.37 -18.61 13.70
C GLU A 395 -22.50 -18.44 14.97
N HIS A 396 -21.43 -19.24 15.11
CA HIS A 396 -20.52 -19.13 16.25
C HIS A 396 -19.81 -17.76 16.30
N ALA A 397 -19.35 -17.24 15.16
CA ALA A 397 -18.76 -15.92 15.08
C ALA A 397 -19.75 -14.82 15.44
N LEU A 398 -21.01 -14.95 15.01
CA LEU A 398 -22.07 -13.98 15.33
C LEU A 398 -22.37 -13.98 16.83
N ILE A 399 -22.50 -15.15 17.45
CA ILE A 399 -22.69 -15.29 18.90
C ILE A 399 -21.51 -14.64 19.64
N THR A 400 -20.28 -14.84 19.17
CA THR A 400 -19.08 -14.24 19.77
C THR A 400 -19.13 -12.71 19.67
N ALA A 401 -19.48 -12.17 18.50
CA ALA A 401 -19.64 -10.74 18.30
C ALA A 401 -20.74 -10.16 19.20
N LEU A 402 -21.93 -10.78 19.27
CA LEU A 402 -23.02 -10.37 20.14
C LEU A 402 -22.62 -10.37 21.62
N LYS A 403 -21.91 -11.41 22.08
CA LYS A 403 -21.40 -11.48 23.46
C LYS A 403 -20.40 -10.36 23.77
N SER A 404 -19.59 -9.94 22.80
CA SER A 404 -18.64 -8.86 23.02
C SER A 404 -19.31 -7.52 23.39
N TYR A 405 -20.58 -7.27 22.99
CA TYR A 405 -21.32 -6.07 23.40
C TYR A 405 -21.54 -5.94 24.91
N GLN A 406 -21.42 -7.03 25.68
CA GLN A 406 -21.39 -6.95 27.14
C GLN A 406 -20.33 -5.95 27.63
N ILE A 407 -19.18 -5.89 26.93
CA ILE A 407 -18.10 -4.96 27.23
C ILE A 407 -18.58 -3.51 27.12
N LEU A 408 -19.29 -3.16 26.05
CA LEU A 408 -19.80 -1.81 25.84
C LEU A 408 -20.82 -1.40 26.90
N LEU A 409 -21.65 -2.36 27.34
CA LEU A 409 -22.61 -2.15 28.42
C LEU A 409 -21.91 -1.89 29.76
N LEU A 410 -20.86 -2.67 30.08
CA LEU A 410 -20.09 -2.50 31.31
C LEU A 410 -19.24 -1.21 31.31
N LEU A 411 -18.71 -0.79 30.17
CA LEU A 411 -17.99 0.48 30.02
C LEU A 411 -18.88 1.69 30.37
N ASN A 412 -20.15 1.69 29.94
CA ASN A 412 -21.09 2.75 30.31
C ASN A 412 -21.34 2.81 31.83
N VAL A 413 -21.44 1.65 32.49
CA VAL A 413 -21.66 1.58 33.94
C VAL A 413 -20.47 2.19 34.69
N HIS A 414 -19.24 1.87 34.30
CA HIS A 414 -18.05 2.45 34.93
C HIS A 414 -17.91 3.97 34.70
N LYS A 415 -18.32 4.48 33.53
CA LYS A 415 -18.30 5.91 33.27
C LYS A 415 -19.31 6.66 34.13
N LEU A 416 -20.54 6.15 34.22
CA LEU A 416 -21.58 6.70 35.09
C LEU A 416 -21.07 6.74 36.54
N ASP A 417 -20.49 5.66 37.04
CA ASP A 417 -19.99 5.57 38.42
C ASP A 417 -18.90 6.63 38.72
N LYS A 418 -17.96 6.86 37.78
CA LYS A 418 -16.96 7.94 37.89
C LYS A 418 -17.60 9.33 37.92
N GLU A 419 -18.58 9.61 37.08
CA GLU A 419 -19.29 10.90 37.04
C GLU A 419 -20.09 11.15 38.33
N TRP A 420 -20.76 10.13 38.86
CA TRP A 420 -21.46 10.18 40.16
C TRP A 420 -20.50 10.46 41.32
N HIS A 421 -19.33 9.81 41.35
CA HIS A 421 -18.32 10.05 42.37
C HIS A 421 -17.64 11.43 42.27
N GLN A 422 -17.55 12.02 41.07
CA GLN A 422 -17.06 13.39 40.91
C GLN A 422 -18.10 14.42 41.38
N LEU A 423 -19.39 14.23 41.06
CA LEU A 423 -20.47 15.09 41.50
C LEU A 423 -20.75 14.99 43.01
N ALA A 424 -20.49 13.83 43.63
CA ALA A 424 -20.64 13.65 45.07
C ALA A 424 -19.47 14.24 45.90
N ASN A 425 -18.33 14.53 45.26
CA ASN A 425 -17.13 15.09 45.89
C ASN A 425 -16.91 16.58 45.56
N SER A 426 -17.80 17.20 44.78
CA SER A 426 -17.89 18.64 44.51
C SER A 426 -19.05 19.27 45.27
#